data_AF-A0A177QAC5-F1
#
_entry.id   AF-A0A177QAC5-F1
#
_cell.length_a   1.000
_cell.length_b   1.000
_cell.length_c   1.000
_cell.angle_alpha   90.00
_cell.angle_beta   90.00
_cell.angle_gamma   90.00
#
_symmetry.space_group_name_H-M   'P 1'
#
loop_
_entity.id
_entity.type
_entity.pdbx_description
1 polymer ?
#
loop_
_entity_poly.entity_id
_entity_poly.type
_entity_poly.pdbx_seq_one_letter_code
_entity_poly.pdbx_strand_id
1 'polypeptide(L)'
;MTPAQNPAPFPKETVKAAVAEGKALIKEGKTKVEATTAMFAKLKTADRETAVAAFMEGAGLTEKGAVTYWYNCRRKASKVKA
;
A
#
# COMPACT_ATOMS: atom_id res chain seq x y z
N MET A 1 12.84 19.58 -13.47
CA MET A 1 13.62 18.40 -13.07
C MET A 1 12.83 17.70 -11.98
N THR A 2 12.13 16.62 -12.32
CA THR A 2 11.41 15.76 -11.37
C THR A 2 12.44 15.14 -10.43
N PRO A 3 12.28 15.20 -9.10
CA PRO A 3 13.25 14.62 -8.19
C PRO A 3 13.30 13.11 -8.43
N ALA A 4 14.51 12.63 -8.71
CA ALA A 4 14.82 11.22 -8.81
C ALA A 4 14.40 10.53 -7.50
N GLN A 5 13.29 9.81 -7.55
CA GLN A 5 12.89 8.89 -6.49
C GLN A 5 13.89 7.74 -6.54
N ASN A 6 14.84 7.75 -5.61
CA ASN A 6 15.72 6.62 -5.36
C ASN A 6 14.84 5.51 -4.78
N PRO A 7 14.56 4.40 -5.50
CA PRO A 7 13.77 3.33 -4.92
C PRO A 7 14.61 2.73 -3.80
N ALA A 8 14.19 2.94 -2.56
CA ALA A 8 14.68 2.17 -1.44
C ALA A 8 14.68 0.67 -1.80
N PRO A 9 15.57 -0.15 -1.22
CA PRO A 9 15.82 -1.53 -1.64
C PRO A 9 14.69 -2.49 -1.21
N PHE A 10 13.43 -2.09 -1.41
CA PHE A 10 12.30 -2.99 -1.29
C PHE A 10 12.31 -3.95 -2.47
N PRO A 11 12.22 -5.27 -2.22
CA PRO A 11 12.13 -6.23 -3.31
C PRO A 11 10.93 -5.87 -4.17
N LYS A 12 11.16 -5.64 -5.47
CA LYS A 12 10.09 -5.41 -6.45
C LYS A 12 9.03 -6.52 -6.39
N GLU A 13 9.43 -7.72 -5.97
CA GLU A 13 8.55 -8.86 -5.72
C GLU A 13 7.58 -8.64 -4.56
N THR A 14 8.01 -8.05 -3.44
CA THR A 14 7.11 -7.76 -2.30
C THR A 14 6.04 -6.75 -2.70
N VAL A 15 6.42 -5.73 -3.47
CA VAL A 15 5.48 -4.74 -4.01
C VAL A 15 4.51 -5.38 -4.98
N LYS A 16 5.00 -6.20 -5.93
CA LYS A 16 4.14 -6.94 -6.85
C LYS A 16 3.18 -7.89 -6.13
N ALA A 17 3.65 -8.61 -5.12
CA ALA A 17 2.83 -9.51 -4.32
C ALA A 17 1.75 -8.75 -3.56
N ALA A 18 2.08 -7.60 -2.96
CA ALA A 18 1.11 -6.73 -2.33
C ALA A 18 0.08 -6.22 -3.36
N VAL A 19 0.51 -5.72 -4.52
CA VAL A 19 -0.40 -5.25 -5.57
C VAL A 19 -1.34 -6.35 -6.05
N ALA A 20 -0.81 -7.55 -6.30
CA ALA A 20 -1.60 -8.70 -6.71
C ALA A 20 -2.65 -9.08 -5.65
N GLU A 21 -2.26 -9.07 -4.38
CA GLU A 21 -3.16 -9.31 -3.26
C GLU A 21 -4.23 -8.23 -3.16
N GLY A 22 -3.87 -6.95 -3.29
CA GLY A 22 -4.82 -5.85 -3.34
C GLY A 22 -5.86 -6.05 -4.45
N LYS A 23 -5.42 -6.36 -5.67
CA LYS A 23 -6.31 -6.63 -6.80
C LYS A 23 -7.21 -7.84 -6.54
N ALA A 24 -6.67 -8.91 -5.95
CA ALA A 24 -7.42 -10.11 -5.60
C ALA A 24 -8.52 -9.80 -4.58
N LEU A 25 -8.19 -9.06 -3.52
CA LEU A 25 -9.15 -8.68 -2.47
C LEU A 25 -10.27 -7.79 -3.03
N ILE A 26 -9.94 -6.82 -3.89
CA ILE A 26 -10.95 -6.01 -4.57
C ILE A 26 -11.83 -6.88 -5.50
N LYS A 27 -11.23 -7.86 -6.19
CA LYS A 27 -11.95 -8.80 -7.06
C LYS A 27 -12.87 -9.75 -6.27
N GLU A 28 -12.48 -10.12 -5.06
CA GLU A 28 -13.32 -10.87 -4.11
C GLU A 28 -14.49 -10.03 -3.55
N GLY A 29 -14.56 -8.73 -3.85
CA GLY A 29 -15.60 -7.84 -3.34
C GLY A 29 -15.28 -7.26 -1.96
N LYS A 30 -14.03 -7.38 -1.48
CA LYS A 30 -13.62 -6.74 -0.22
C LYS A 30 -13.48 -5.24 -0.38
N THR A 31 -13.52 -4.56 0.76
CA THR A 31 -13.44 -3.10 0.79
C THR A 31 -12.02 -2.60 0.46
N LYS A 32 -11.94 -1.38 -0.05
CA LYS A 32 -10.65 -0.69 -0.29
C LYS A 32 -9.77 -0.64 0.95
N VAL A 33 -10.39 -0.53 2.13
CA VAL A 33 -9.72 -0.53 3.44
C VAL A 33 -9.04 -1.88 3.68
N GLU A 34 -9.72 -3.00 3.43
CA GLU A 34 -9.13 -4.33 3.63
C GLU A 34 -8.01 -4.60 2.63
N ALA A 35 -8.21 -4.25 1.36
CA ALA A 35 -7.17 -4.36 0.34
C ALA A 35 -5.92 -3.56 0.74
N THR A 36 -6.07 -2.26 1.05
CA THR A 36 -4.94 -1.43 1.49
C THR A 36 -4.33 -1.88 2.82
N THR A 37 -5.12 -2.43 3.76
CA THR A 37 -4.59 -2.93 5.04
C THR A 37 -3.73 -4.18 4.84
N ALA A 38 -4.18 -5.13 4.01
CA ALA A 38 -3.42 -6.34 3.68
C ALA A 38 -2.11 -5.99 2.95
N MET A 39 -2.21 -5.08 1.97
CA MET A 39 -1.04 -4.53 1.27
C MET A 39 -0.09 -3.80 2.24
N PHE A 40 -0.62 -2.98 3.16
CA PHE A 40 0.16 -2.25 4.15
C PHE A 40 0.88 -3.21 5.11
N ALA A 41 0.26 -4.33 5.48
CA ALA A 41 0.89 -5.33 6.35
C ALA A 41 2.18 -5.91 5.71
N LYS A 42 2.13 -6.17 4.39
CA LYS A 42 3.31 -6.60 3.61
C LYS A 42 4.32 -5.47 3.38
N LEU A 43 3.84 -4.24 3.22
CA LEU A 43 4.63 -3.05 2.92
C LEU A 43 4.96 -2.23 4.17
N LYS A 44 4.81 -2.76 5.39
CA LYS A 44 4.95 -1.96 6.63
C LYS A 44 6.35 -1.36 6.79
N THR A 45 7.34 -2.05 6.23
CA THR A 45 8.75 -1.64 6.25
C THR A 45 9.11 -0.77 5.05
N ALA A 46 8.21 -0.66 4.05
CA ALA A 46 8.43 0.07 2.82
C ALA A 46 8.24 1.58 2.99
N ASP A 47 8.94 2.34 2.16
CA ASP A 47 8.79 3.78 2.06
C ASP A 47 7.36 4.16 1.65
N ARG A 48 6.97 5.36 2.10
CA ARG A 48 5.66 5.94 1.80
C ARG A 48 5.37 5.93 0.30
N GLU A 49 6.32 6.33 -0.53
CA GLU A 49 6.13 6.41 -1.98
C GLU A 49 5.88 5.03 -2.60
N THR A 50 6.63 4.01 -2.17
CA THR A 50 6.45 2.62 -2.62
C THR A 50 5.08 2.08 -2.21
N ALA A 51 4.67 2.33 -0.97
CA ALA A 51 3.36 1.90 -0.48
C ALA A 51 2.20 2.62 -1.18
N VAL A 52 2.35 3.92 -1.44
CA VAL A 52 1.38 4.73 -2.18
C VAL A 52 1.22 4.22 -3.62
N ALA A 53 2.35 4.00 -4.33
CA ALA A 53 2.33 3.45 -5.69
C ALA A 53 1.65 2.07 -5.73
N ALA A 54 1.97 1.20 -4.77
CA ALA A 54 1.32 -0.10 -4.65
C ALA A 54 -0.20 0.05 -4.45
N PHE A 55 -0.66 0.94 -3.57
CA PHE A 55 -2.09 1.13 -3.33
C PHE A 55 -2.84 1.70 -4.54
N MET A 56 -2.19 2.56 -5.34
CA MET A 56 -2.77 3.06 -6.58
C MET A 56 -3.01 1.92 -7.57
N GLU A 57 -2.03 1.04 -7.73
CA GLU A 57 -2.12 -0.11 -8.64
C GLU A 57 -3.04 -1.22 -8.11
N GLY A 58 -2.95 -1.54 -6.82
CA GLY A 58 -3.59 -2.69 -6.19
C GLY A 58 -5.04 -2.44 -5.79
N ALA A 59 -5.31 -1.28 -5.17
CA ALA A 59 -6.64 -0.93 -4.65
C ALA A 59 -7.37 0.09 -5.54
N GLY A 60 -6.77 0.52 -6.65
CA GLY A 60 -7.36 1.51 -7.56
C GLY A 60 -7.57 2.87 -6.90
N LEU A 61 -6.69 3.26 -5.98
CA LEU A 61 -6.75 4.57 -5.31
C LEU A 61 -6.06 5.64 -6.15
N THR A 62 -6.53 6.88 -6.03
CA THR A 62 -5.79 8.05 -6.55
C THR A 62 -4.60 8.36 -5.65
N GLU A 63 -3.59 9.07 -6.12
CA GLU A 63 -2.39 9.40 -5.32
C GLU A 63 -2.74 10.06 -3.98
N LYS A 64 -3.62 11.08 -3.99
CA LYS A 64 -4.14 11.72 -2.76
C LYS A 64 -4.88 10.72 -1.86
N GLY A 65 -5.67 9.82 -2.45
CA GLY A 65 -6.39 8.77 -1.73
C GLY A 65 -5.42 7.78 -1.09
N ALA A 66 -4.45 7.28 -1.84
CA ALA A 66 -3.44 6.33 -1.39
C ALA A 66 -2.59 6.89 -0.24
N VAL A 67 -2.17 8.15 -0.32
CA VAL A 67 -1.46 8.84 0.78
C VAL A 67 -2.32 8.88 2.06
N THR A 68 -3.59 9.25 1.92
CA THR A 68 -4.52 9.35 3.05
C THR A 68 -4.76 7.97 3.67
N TYR A 69 -4.97 6.96 2.84
CA TYR A 69 -5.16 5.58 3.27
C TYR A 69 -3.91 5.00 3.93
N TRP A 70 -2.71 5.31 3.44
CA TRP A 70 -1.46 4.89 4.06
C TRP A 70 -1.34 5.40 5.50
N TYR A 71 -1.64 6.69 5.72
CA TYR A 71 -1.60 7.28 7.05
C TYR A 71 -2.63 6.63 7.99
N ASN A 72 -3.84 6.36 7.49
CA ASN A 72 -4.88 5.66 8.23
C ASN A 72 -4.52 4.22 8.56
N CYS A 73 -3.96 3.47 7.60
CA CYS A 73 -3.50 2.09 7.78
C CYS A 73 -2.38 2.03 8.82
N ARG A 74 -1.39 2.94 8.73
CA ARG A 74 -0.31 3.05 9.71
C ARG A 74 -0.85 3.32 11.12
N ARG A 75 -1.77 4.29 11.26
CA ARG A 75 -2.38 4.63 12.56
C ARG A 75 -3.20 3.48 13.14
N LYS A 76 -3.93 2.73 12.31
CA LYS A 76 -4.67 1.52 12.74
C LYS A 76 -3.72 0.39 13.12
N ALA A 77 -2.69 0.12 12.32
CA ALA A 77 -1.70 -0.92 12.59
C ALA A 77 -0.93 -0.68 13.89
N SER A 78 -0.65 0.58 14.23
CA SER A 78 -0.07 0.94 15.54
C SER A 78 -1.02 0.68 16.71
N LYS A 79 -2.34 0.76 16.49
CA LYS A 79 -3.36 0.58 17.52
C LYS A 79 -3.72 -0.89 17.80
N VAL A 80 -3.50 -1.77 16.82
CA VAL A 80 -3.70 -3.23 16.94
C VAL A 80 -2.53 -3.92 17.67
N LYS A 81 -1.44 -3.20 17.93
CA LYS A 81 -0.25 -3.70 18.62
C LYS A 81 -0.17 -3.38 20.12
N ALA A 82 -1.26 -2.93 20.74
CA ALA A 82 -1.34 -2.62 22.16
C ALA A 82 -2.28 -3.60 22.87
#